data_AF-A0A1I4L4X8-F1
#
_entry.id   AF-A0A1I4L4X8-F1
#
_cell.length_a   1.000
_cell.length_b   1.000
_cell.length_c   1.000
_cell.angle_alpha   90.00
_cell.angle_beta   90.00
_cell.angle_gamma   90.00
#
_symmetry.space_group_name_H-M   'P 1'
#
loop_
_entity.id
_entity.type
_entity.pdbx_description
1 polymer ?
#
loop_
_entity_poly.entity_id
_entity_poly.type
_entity_poly.pdbx_seq_one_letter_code
_entity_poly.pdbx_strand_id
1 'polypeptide(L)' 'MADTEPLPPLLRVVRGEPTPEELAALTVVVAALSQRRPRRRPAPVGAWAAFGDAHRTPLRPGPGGWRASGRFS' A
#
# COMPACT_ATOMS: atom_id res chain seq x y z
N MET A 1 -10.09 40.54 4.11
CA MET A 1 -10.28 39.60 2.99
C MET A 1 -9.08 38.68 3.00
N ALA A 2 -9.27 37.40 3.27
CA ALA A 2 -8.19 36.44 3.12
C ALA A 2 -8.00 36.21 1.62
N ASP A 3 -6.81 36.54 1.11
CA ASP A 3 -6.43 36.21 -0.25
C ASP A 3 -6.23 34.69 -0.33
N THR A 4 -7.08 34.02 -1.11
CA THR A 4 -6.92 32.60 -1.43
C THR A 4 -5.77 32.49 -2.42
N GLU A 5 -4.57 32.23 -1.91
CA GLU A 5 -3.44 31.80 -2.73
C GLU A 5 -3.86 30.55 -3.52
N PRO A 6 -3.79 30.56 -4.86
CA PRO A 6 -4.24 29.43 -5.67
C PRO A 6 -3.31 28.24 -5.44
N LEU A 7 -3.90 27.08 -5.14
CA LEU A 7 -3.18 25.82 -5.03
C LEU A 7 -2.48 25.50 -6.36
N PRO A 8 -1.27 24.91 -6.33
CA PRO A 8 -0.57 24.52 -7.55
C PRO A 8 -1.40 23.52 -8.36
N PRO A 9 -1.38 23.62 -9.70
CA PRO A 9 -2.21 22.77 -10.56
C PRO A 9 -1.76 21.31 -10.53
N LEU A 10 -2.73 20.38 -10.61
CA LEU A 10 -2.48 18.94 -10.64
C LEU A 10 -1.72 18.48 -11.90
N LEU A 11 -1.99 19.12 -13.04
CA LEU A 11 -1.35 18.86 -14.33
C LEU A 11 -1.28 20.15 -15.16
N ARG A 12 -0.23 20.29 -15.98
CA ARG A 12 -0.02 21.45 -16.85
C ARG A 12 0.40 20.98 -18.24
N VAL A 13 -0.31 21.46 -19.26
CA VAL A 13 0.07 21.25 -20.66
C VAL A 13 1.20 22.22 -21.00
N VAL A 14 2.37 21.68 -21.34
CA VAL A 14 3.56 22.50 -21.69
C VAL A 14 3.63 22.76 -23.20
N ARG A 15 3.00 21.90 -24.01
CA ARG A 15 2.98 21.97 -25.47
C ARG A 15 1.77 21.20 -26.03
N GLY A 16 1.24 21.67 -27.15
CA GLY A 16 0.10 21.05 -27.86
C GLY A 16 -1.24 21.62 -27.39
N GLU A 17 -2.29 21.37 -28.18
CA GLU A 17 -3.67 21.75 -27.87
C GLU A 17 -4.51 20.46 -27.81
N PRO A 18 -4.59 19.81 -26.63
CA PRO A 18 -5.36 18.58 -26.50
C PRO A 18 -6.84 18.87 -26.67
N THR A 19 -7.58 17.92 -27.25
CA THR A 19 -9.04 18.05 -27.27
C THR A 19 -9.59 17.95 -25.84
N PRO A 20 -10.83 18.44 -25.59
CA PRO A 20 -11.48 18.29 -24.29
C PRO A 20 -11.52 16.84 -23.79
N GLU A 21 -11.71 15.89 -24.71
CA GLU A 21 -11.76 14.45 -24.42
C GLU A 21 -10.39 13.91 -23.99
N GLU A 22 -9.33 14.33 -24.67
CA GLU A 22 -7.96 13.91 -24.33
C GLU A 22 -7.53 14.46 -22.97
N LEU A 23 -7.85 15.72 -22.67
CA LEU A 23 -7.57 16.34 -21.38
C LEU A 23 -8.35 15.65 -20.25
N ALA A 24 -9.62 15.31 -20.48
CA ALA A 24 -10.45 14.56 -19.54
C ALA A 24 -9.87 13.16 -19.28
N ALA A 25 -9.49 12.43 -20.34
CA ALA A 25 -8.90 11.10 -20.22
C ALA A 25 -7.61 11.13 -19.38
N LEU A 26 -6.70 12.08 -19.66
CA LEU A 26 -5.45 12.22 -18.91
C LEU A 26 -5.72 12.56 -17.44
N THR A 27 -6.69 13.43 -17.15
CA THR A 27 -7.09 13.79 -15.79
C THR A 27 -7.58 12.56 -15.00
N VAL A 28 -8.40 11.71 -15.63
CA VAL A 28 -8.89 10.46 -15.01
C VAL A 28 -7.73 9.51 -14.69
N VAL A 29 -6.77 9.36 -15.61
CA VAL A 29 -5.59 8.51 -15.39
C VAL A 29 -4.73 9.03 -14.24
N VAL A 30 -4.43 10.33 -14.23
CA VAL A 30 -3.64 10.94 -13.14
C VAL A 30 -4.35 10.82 -11.80
N ALA A 31 -5.67 11.04 -11.76
CA ALA A 31 -6.47 10.86 -10.56
C ALA A 31 -6.44 9.39 -10.07
N ALA A 32 -6.59 8.42 -10.99
CA ALA A 32 -6.53 7.01 -10.67
C ALA A 32 -5.16 6.58 -10.10
N LEU A 33 -4.06 7.08 -10.68
CA LEU A 33 -2.70 6.79 -10.22
C LEU A 33 -2.36 7.48 -8.90
N SER A 34 -2.93 8.66 -8.65
CA SER A 34 -2.74 9.43 -7.42
C SER A 34 -3.53 8.86 -6.23
N GLN A 35 -4.52 7.99 -6.48
CA GLN A 35 -5.28 7.37 -5.41
C GLN A 35 -4.37 6.49 -4.55
N ARG A 36 -4.27 6.86 -3.27
CA ARG A 36 -3.55 6.07 -2.28
C ARG A 36 -4.31 4.77 -2.06
N ARG A 37 -3.75 3.66 -2.54
CA ARG A 37 -4.38 2.35 -2.32
C ARG A 37 -4.52 2.11 -0.81
N PRO A 38 -5.69 1.71 -0.31
CA PRO A 38 -5.85 1.42 1.10
C PRO A 38 -4.82 0.36 1.48
N ARG A 39 -4.05 0.62 2.55
CA ARG A 39 -3.12 -0.37 3.08
C ARG A 39 -3.96 -1.52 3.60
N ARG A 40 -4.02 -2.60 2.83
CA ARG A 40 -4.66 -3.82 3.28
C ARG A 40 -3.70 -4.46 4.28
N ARG A 41 -4.16 -4.63 5.53
CA ARG A 41 -3.42 -5.45 6.48
C ARG A 41 -3.26 -6.84 5.84
N PRO A 42 -2.06 -7.43 5.82
CA PRO A 42 -1.90 -8.81 5.39
C PRO A 42 -2.90 -9.67 6.15
N ALA A 43 -3.60 -10.56 5.44
CA ALA A 43 -4.41 -11.56 6.12
C ALA A 43 -3.47 -12.36 7.06
N PRO A 44 -3.83 -12.56 8.33
CA PRO A 44 -3.08 -13.46 9.18
C PRO A 44 -2.99 -14.82 8.48
N VAL A 45 -1.77 -15.25 8.21
CA VAL A 45 -1.51 -16.61 7.72
C VAL A 45 -1.41 -17.53 8.91
N GLY A 46 -1.94 -18.75 8.79
CA GLY A 46 -1.69 -19.79 9.79
C GLY A 46 -0.19 -20.04 9.93
N ALA A 47 0.26 -20.59 11.07
CA ALA A 47 1.68 -20.69 11.36
C ALA A 47 2.48 -21.49 10.31
N TRP A 48 1.86 -22.43 9.59
CA TRP A 48 2.50 -23.14 8.47
C TRP A 48 2.95 -22.23 7.32
N ALA A 49 2.24 -21.12 7.09
CA ALA A 49 2.56 -20.14 6.06
C ALA A 49 3.30 -18.91 6.62
N ALA A 50 3.70 -18.94 7.90
CA ALA A 50 4.47 -17.87 8.51
C ALA A 50 5.92 -17.89 8.03
N PHE A 51 6.32 -16.88 7.26
CA PHE A 51 7.68 -16.75 6.71
C PHE A 51 8.77 -16.70 7.79
N GLY A 52 8.44 -16.27 9.00
CA GLY A 52 9.36 -16.28 10.13
C GLY A 52 9.83 -17.69 10.53
N ASP A 53 9.04 -18.72 10.24
CA ASP A 53 9.41 -20.12 10.48
C ASP A 53 10.20 -20.73 9.30
N ALA A 54 10.27 -20.05 8.15
CA ALA A 54 11.14 -20.45 7.04
C ALA A 54 12.63 -20.31 7.38
N HIS A 55 12.95 -19.45 8.35
CA HIS A 55 14.28 -19.32 8.91
C HIS A 55 14.32 -19.99 10.29
N ARG A 56 15.12 -21.06 10.42
CA ARG A 56 15.29 -21.75 11.70
C ARG A 56 15.93 -20.81 12.72
N THR A 57 15.18 -20.45 13.75
CA THR A 57 15.71 -19.80 14.95
C THR A 57 16.17 -20.85 15.97
N PRO A 58 17.23 -20.58 16.76
CA PRO A 58 17.61 -21.45 17.86
C PRO A 58 16.46 -21.63 18.86
N LEU A 59 16.15 -22.88 19.19
CA LEU A 59 15.19 -23.21 20.25
C LEU A 59 15.78 -22.76 21.59
N ARG A 60 15.10 -21.84 22.27
CA ARG A 60 15.48 -21.43 23.63
C ARG A 60 14.72 -22.30 24.64
N PRO A 61 15.40 -23.03 25.52
CA PRO A 61 14.73 -23.73 26.61
C PRO A 61 14.09 -22.71 27.55
N GLY A 62 12.85 -22.97 27.95
CA GLY A 62 12.13 -22.10 28.88
C GLY A 62 10.63 -22.38 28.95
N PRO A 63 9.94 -21.78 29.93
CA PRO A 63 8.49 -21.87 30.06
C PRO A 63 7.79 -21.50 28.74
N GLY A 64 6.86 -22.35 28.29
CA GLY A 64 6.14 -22.15 27.03
C GLY A 64 6.76 -22.80 25.79
N GLY A 65 7.99 -23.34 25.87
CA GLY A 65 8.64 -24.01 24.73
C GLY A 65 7.84 -25.18 24.14
N TRP A 66 7.20 -25.99 24.99
CA TRP A 66 6.30 -27.06 24.53
C TRP A 66 5.02 -26.55 23.88
N ARG A 67 4.49 -25.38 24.28
CA ARG A 67 3.27 -24.81 23.68
C ARG A 67 3.51 -24.33 22.25
N ALA A 68 4.76 -24.00 21.91
CA ALA A 68 5.14 -23.61 20.56
C ALA A 68 5.00 -24.75 19.53
N SER A 69 4.89 -26.02 19.94
CA SER A 69 4.65 -27.12 19.01
C SER A 69 3.20 -27.16 18.48
N GLY A 70 2.23 -26.65 19.25
CA GLY A 70 0.81 -26.63 18.88
C GLY A 70 0.38 -25.37 18.12
N ARG A 71 1.28 -24.41 17.85
CA ARG A 71 0.94 -23.14 17.20
C ARG A 71 0.53 -23.26 15.73
N PHE A 72 0.59 -24.48 15.17
CA PHE A 72 0.36 -24.81 13.77
C PHE A 72 -1.02 -25.45 13.50
N SER A 73 -1.85 -25.71 14.52
CA SER A 73 -3.26 -26.12 14.38
C SER A 73 -4.18 -24.91 14.37
#